data_AF-A0AA96QYU8-F1
#
_entry.id   AF-A0AA96QYU8-F1
#
_cell.length_a   1.000
_cell.length_b   1.000
_cell.length_c   1.000
_cell.angle_alpha   90.00
_cell.angle_beta   90.00
_cell.angle_gamma   90.00
#
_symmetry.space_group_name_H-M   'P 1'
#
loop_
_entity.id
_entity.type
_entity.pdbx_description
1 polymer ?
#
loop_
_entity_poly.entity_id
_entity_poly.type
_entity_poly.pdbx_seq_one_letter_code
_entity_poly.pdbx_strand_id
1 'polypeptide(L)'
;MGPRALRGSRRTSALPWLGAVHLVGGALNVLLGLSWAARWNLLCGLAQVVLAAVILVAVLRDRRPSAPRDHVRSDAVRPRLHRGPDRRAVGGLITCLVVASLACAPTPVASADPPVSVAGLLLQYYDLSRQAESLNEQLLAAEAVHTAQQADASAKSGAVSTASAEFDGERARYAWSLADSTRTLVVGLLPEADTAQPTGGGPAEELASSHSGFADAWSALLLARQQATAATGAAATSGADLQRRRDDLAGRITAVRAALDRLTPDQRDLLHGGSTARPEVAIPNGKAGAALEFALAQLGKPYEWGAEGPDSYDCSGLVQTAYATVGVPLPRVAVDQSRVGTAVSRSQVAAGDLIFFYSPVAHVAMAIDNQRAVQAATFGEPVKISAIDRIGPITAMRRMTG
;
A
#
# COMPACT_ATOMS: atom_id res chain seq x y z
N MET A 1 -72.72 -54.99 -10.13
CA MET A 1 -73.74 -53.96 -10.47
C MET A 1 -73.00 -52.71 -10.93
N GLY A 2 -73.29 -52.17 -12.11
CA GLY A 2 -72.84 -50.83 -12.50
C GLY A 2 -73.97 -49.81 -12.24
N PRO A 3 -74.04 -48.70 -12.99
CA PRO A 3 -72.96 -47.93 -13.61
C PRO A 3 -73.12 -46.40 -13.35
N ARG A 4 -72.14 -45.57 -13.73
CA ARG A 4 -72.42 -44.28 -14.41
C ARG A 4 -71.15 -43.59 -14.94
N ALA A 5 -71.16 -43.30 -16.24
CA ALA A 5 -70.24 -42.40 -16.90
C ALA A 5 -71.05 -41.42 -17.77
N LEU A 6 -70.72 -40.13 -17.75
CA LEU A 6 -71.06 -39.13 -18.76
C LEU A 6 -69.89 -38.12 -18.81
N ARG A 7 -69.15 -38.06 -19.93
CA ARG A 7 -69.22 -37.00 -20.98
C ARG A 7 -69.00 -35.58 -20.41
N GLY A 8 -67.92 -34.85 -20.75
CA GLY A 8 -67.55 -34.36 -22.09
C GLY A 8 -68.18 -32.97 -22.30
N SER A 9 -67.60 -31.93 -22.93
CA SER A 9 -66.34 -31.71 -23.67
C SER A 9 -65.93 -30.21 -23.48
N ARG A 10 -65.03 -29.50 -24.18
CA ARG A 10 -64.44 -29.59 -25.54
C ARG A 10 -63.04 -28.95 -25.58
N ARG A 11 -62.58 -28.45 -26.74
CA ARG A 11 -61.26 -27.82 -27.01
C ARG A 11 -61.32 -26.28 -27.04
N THR A 12 -60.19 -25.62 -26.76
CA THR A 12 -59.69 -24.44 -27.53
C THR A 12 -58.16 -24.31 -27.45
N SER A 13 -57.56 -23.79 -28.53
CA SER A 13 -56.19 -23.25 -28.77
C SER A 13 -55.21 -23.10 -27.59
N ALA A 14 -53.94 -23.55 -27.60
CA ALA A 14 -52.83 -23.45 -28.58
C ALA A 14 -51.96 -22.17 -28.50
N LEU A 15 -50.73 -22.34 -27.97
CA LEU A 15 -49.48 -21.52 -28.11
C LEU A 15 -49.46 -20.07 -27.53
N PRO A 16 -48.28 -19.48 -27.19
CA PRO A 16 -46.91 -20.05 -27.12
C PRO A 16 -46.13 -19.69 -25.82
N TRP A 17 -45.71 -20.68 -25.01
CA TRP A 17 -44.80 -20.44 -23.86
C TRP A 17 -43.53 -21.32 -23.80
N LEU A 18 -43.29 -22.15 -24.82
CA LEU A 18 -42.08 -23.01 -24.91
C LEU A 18 -40.95 -22.43 -25.78
N GLY A 19 -41.17 -21.30 -26.47
CA GLY A 19 -40.13 -20.65 -27.29
C GLY A 19 -39.11 -19.81 -26.50
N ALA A 20 -39.52 -19.23 -25.37
CA ALA A 20 -38.67 -18.31 -24.61
C ALA A 20 -37.54 -19.02 -23.83
N VAL A 21 -37.79 -20.23 -23.32
CA VAL A 21 -36.84 -20.97 -22.47
C VAL A 21 -35.62 -21.45 -23.28
N HIS A 22 -35.80 -21.86 -24.54
CA HIS A 22 -34.68 -22.27 -25.39
C HIS A 22 -33.82 -21.11 -25.90
N LEU A 23 -34.39 -19.90 -26.06
CA LEU A 23 -33.62 -18.71 -26.46
C LEU A 23 -32.71 -18.18 -25.34
N VAL A 24 -33.17 -18.21 -24.07
CA VAL A 24 -32.34 -17.83 -22.92
C VAL A 24 -31.26 -18.88 -22.63
N GLY A 25 -31.58 -20.17 -22.76
CA GLY A 25 -30.59 -21.25 -22.63
C GLY A 25 -29.48 -21.20 -23.70
N GLY A 26 -29.84 -20.84 -24.94
CA GLY A 26 -28.85 -20.67 -26.03
C GLY A 26 -27.87 -19.53 -25.77
N ALA A 27 -28.33 -18.40 -25.23
CA ALA A 27 -27.49 -17.23 -24.96
C ALA A 27 -26.44 -17.47 -23.86
N LEU A 28 -26.77 -18.26 -22.82
CA LEU A 28 -25.82 -18.60 -21.76
C LEU A 28 -24.67 -19.49 -22.25
N ASN A 29 -24.94 -20.44 -23.16
CA ASN A 29 -23.91 -21.34 -23.69
C ASN A 29 -22.86 -20.61 -24.55
N VAL A 30 -23.24 -19.54 -25.26
CA VAL A 30 -22.28 -18.72 -26.03
C VAL A 30 -21.32 -17.96 -25.11
N LEU A 31 -21.79 -17.49 -23.95
CA LEU A 31 -20.95 -16.75 -22.99
C LEU A 31 -19.96 -17.66 -22.22
N LEU A 32 -20.28 -18.94 -22.03
CA LEU A 32 -19.41 -19.88 -21.32
C LEU A 32 -18.22 -20.38 -22.15
N GLY A 33 -18.31 -20.36 -23.49
CA GLY A 33 -17.22 -20.73 -24.40
C GLY A 33 -16.19 -19.63 -24.71
N LEU A 34 -16.45 -18.37 -24.32
CA LEU A 34 -15.57 -17.24 -24.63
C LEU A 34 -14.38 -17.13 -23.67
N SER A 35 -13.21 -16.79 -24.20
CA SER A 35 -12.00 -16.50 -23.43
C SER A 35 -12.19 -15.27 -22.53
N TRP A 36 -11.41 -15.18 -21.45
CA TRP A 36 -11.51 -14.10 -20.47
C TRP A 36 -11.39 -12.70 -21.11
N ALA A 37 -10.47 -12.53 -22.07
CA ALA A 37 -10.30 -11.29 -22.83
C ALA A 37 -11.53 -10.92 -23.68
N ALA A 38 -12.23 -11.90 -24.28
CA ALA A 38 -13.44 -11.65 -25.05
C ALA A 38 -14.61 -11.22 -24.15
N ARG A 39 -14.73 -11.79 -22.95
CA ARG A 39 -15.73 -11.35 -21.94
C ARG A 39 -15.44 -9.94 -21.43
N TRP A 40 -14.18 -9.61 -21.19
CA TRP A 40 -13.74 -8.27 -20.78
C TRP A 40 -14.09 -7.21 -21.83
N ASN A 41 -13.76 -7.45 -23.10
CA ASN A 41 -14.07 -6.54 -24.20
C ASN A 41 -15.59 -6.30 -24.38
N LEU A 42 -16.42 -7.33 -24.17
CA LEU A 42 -17.88 -7.23 -24.23
C LEU A 42 -18.44 -6.36 -23.08
N LEU A 43 -17.90 -6.50 -21.87
CA LEU A 43 -18.23 -5.65 -20.72
C LEU A 43 -17.81 -4.20 -20.94
N CYS A 44 -16.61 -3.96 -21.47
CA CYS A 44 -16.15 -2.61 -21.84
C CYS A 44 -17.04 -1.96 -22.91
N GLY A 45 -17.45 -2.72 -23.94
CA GLY A 45 -18.37 -2.23 -24.98
C GLY A 45 -19.74 -1.85 -24.44
N LEU A 46 -20.32 -2.67 -23.55
CA LEU A 46 -21.59 -2.36 -22.89
C LEU A 46 -21.49 -1.10 -22.00
N ALA A 47 -20.39 -0.93 -21.26
CA ALA A 47 -20.14 0.26 -20.45
C ALA A 47 -20.05 1.54 -21.32
N GLN A 48 -19.41 1.47 -22.49
CA GLN A 48 -19.35 2.59 -23.44
C GLN A 48 -20.72 2.97 -24.01
N VAL A 49 -21.58 1.98 -24.32
CA VAL A 49 -22.95 2.23 -24.81
C VAL A 49 -23.81 2.90 -23.73
N VAL A 50 -23.71 2.44 -22.47
CA VAL A 50 -24.44 3.07 -21.34
C VAL A 50 -23.96 4.51 -21.12
N LEU A 51 -22.65 4.77 -21.17
CA LEU A 51 -22.10 6.12 -21.04
C LEU A 51 -22.58 7.04 -22.18
N ALA A 52 -22.58 6.56 -23.42
CA ALA A 52 -23.10 7.31 -24.55
C ALA A 52 -24.60 7.66 -24.42
N ALA A 53 -25.41 6.73 -23.90
CA ALA A 53 -26.83 6.96 -23.64
C ALA A 53 -27.05 8.03 -22.54
N VAL A 54 -26.27 7.99 -21.46
CA VAL A 54 -26.33 9.01 -20.38
C VAL A 54 -25.98 10.40 -20.90
N ILE A 55 -24.92 10.51 -21.73
CA ILE A 55 -24.52 11.78 -22.36
C ILE A 55 -25.62 12.29 -23.30
N LEU A 56 -26.23 11.41 -24.11
CA LEU A 56 -27.32 11.79 -25.00
C LEU A 56 -28.55 12.33 -24.24
N VAL A 57 -28.93 11.69 -23.12
CA VAL A 57 -30.02 12.16 -22.25
C VAL A 57 -29.70 13.53 -21.63
N ALA A 58 -28.45 13.76 -21.21
CA ALA A 58 -28.03 15.07 -20.70
C ALA A 58 -28.13 16.17 -21.78
N VAL A 59 -27.63 15.91 -23.00
CA VAL A 59 -27.68 16.86 -24.12
C VAL A 59 -29.11 17.16 -24.58
N LEU A 60 -30.01 16.18 -24.53
CA LEU A 60 -31.43 16.39 -24.89
C LEU A 60 -32.21 17.17 -23.80
N ARG A 61 -31.78 17.09 -22.53
CA ARG A 61 -32.41 17.83 -21.42
C ARG A 61 -32.13 19.34 -21.48
N ASP A 62 -30.98 19.73 -22.03
CA ASP A 62 -30.51 21.12 -22.11
C ASP A 62 -31.15 21.93 -23.25
N ARG A 63 -31.83 21.27 -24.20
CA ARG A 63 -32.43 21.91 -25.40
C ARG A 63 -33.87 22.41 -25.21
N ARG A 64 -34.32 22.74 -24.00
CA ARG A 64 -35.63 23.39 -23.79
C ARG A 64 -35.52 24.91 -23.96
N PRO A 65 -36.18 25.54 -24.95
CA PRO A 65 -36.11 26.98 -25.13
C PRO A 65 -36.84 27.73 -24.00
N SER A 66 -36.19 28.77 -23.47
CA SER A 66 -36.79 29.68 -22.49
C SER A 66 -37.46 30.86 -23.19
N ALA A 67 -38.68 31.21 -22.77
CA ALA A 67 -39.43 32.35 -23.33
C ALA A 67 -38.91 33.70 -22.81
N PRO A 68 -39.02 34.79 -23.59
CA PRO A 68 -38.49 36.11 -23.23
C PRO A 68 -39.40 36.89 -22.27
N ARG A 69 -38.80 37.84 -21.54
CA ARG A 69 -39.49 38.97 -20.88
C ARG A 69 -38.72 40.26 -21.14
N ASP A 70 -39.46 41.34 -21.35
CA ASP A 70 -38.95 42.62 -21.84
C ASP A 70 -38.45 43.57 -20.73
N HIS A 71 -37.54 44.47 -21.15
CA HIS A 71 -37.22 45.85 -20.70
C HIS A 71 -37.32 46.25 -19.18
N VAL A 72 -36.44 47.08 -18.61
CA VAL A 72 -35.99 48.44 -19.02
C VAL A 72 -34.57 48.79 -18.48
N ARG A 73 -33.94 49.81 -19.10
CA ARG A 73 -32.71 50.59 -18.74
C ARG A 73 -32.51 50.93 -17.23
N SER A 74 -31.32 51.33 -16.73
CA SER A 74 -30.28 52.22 -17.33
C SER A 74 -28.84 52.08 -16.77
N ASP A 75 -27.84 52.32 -17.64
CA ASP A 75 -26.58 53.12 -17.49
C ASP A 75 -25.76 53.11 -16.17
N ALA A 76 -24.41 53.13 -16.14
CA ALA A 76 -23.33 52.97 -17.14
C ALA A 76 -21.94 52.82 -16.44
N VAL A 77 -20.84 52.77 -17.23
CA VAL A 77 -19.38 52.97 -16.91
C VAL A 77 -18.44 51.74 -17.05
N ARG A 78 -17.78 51.64 -18.24
CA ARG A 78 -16.36 51.32 -18.57
C ARG A 78 -15.60 50.11 -17.92
N PRO A 79 -14.49 49.61 -18.53
CA PRO A 79 -14.23 49.35 -19.97
C PRO A 79 -13.44 48.03 -20.27
N ARG A 80 -13.47 47.59 -21.54
CA ARG A 80 -12.47 46.79 -22.31
C ARG A 80 -11.80 45.54 -21.67
N LEU A 81 -11.89 44.40 -22.38
CA LEU A 81 -10.72 43.62 -22.83
C LEU A 81 -11.06 42.73 -24.05
N HIS A 82 -10.07 42.04 -24.62
CA HIS A 82 -10.01 41.66 -26.05
C HIS A 82 -10.92 40.53 -26.55
N ARG A 83 -11.34 40.67 -27.82
CA ARG A 83 -11.70 39.55 -28.71
C ARG A 83 -10.43 38.82 -29.18
N GLY A 84 -10.49 37.50 -29.27
CA GLY A 84 -9.59 36.67 -30.09
C GLY A 84 -10.40 35.55 -30.76
N PRO A 85 -10.30 35.32 -32.08
CA PRO A 85 -11.02 34.25 -32.76
C PRO A 85 -10.15 33.00 -33.00
N ASP A 86 -10.77 31.85 -32.77
CA ASP A 86 -10.70 30.59 -33.51
C ASP A 86 -9.38 30.06 -34.08
N ARG A 87 -8.89 29.03 -33.36
CA ARG A 87 -8.55 27.69 -33.88
C ARG A 87 -8.66 27.51 -35.40
N ARG A 88 -7.52 27.21 -36.04
CA ARG A 88 -7.49 26.46 -37.32
C ARG A 88 -6.52 25.28 -37.22
N ALA A 89 -6.90 24.19 -37.87
CA ALA A 89 -6.18 22.92 -37.84
C ALA A 89 -4.90 22.97 -38.70
N VAL A 90 -3.90 22.18 -38.30
CA VAL A 90 -2.77 21.80 -39.14
C VAL A 90 -2.82 20.28 -39.29
N GLY A 91 -3.16 19.81 -40.49
CA GLY A 91 -3.04 18.40 -40.85
C GLY A 91 -1.57 18.04 -41.09
N GLY A 92 -1.14 16.89 -40.58
CA GLY A 92 0.21 16.39 -40.80
C GLY A 92 0.41 15.96 -42.25
N LEU A 93 1.57 16.27 -42.81
CA LEU A 93 2.01 15.82 -44.13
C LEU A 93 3.31 15.03 -43.96
N ILE A 94 3.24 13.73 -44.24
CA ILE A 94 4.36 12.80 -44.09
C ILE A 94 5.23 12.91 -45.34
N THR A 95 6.49 13.31 -45.18
CA THR A 95 7.51 13.27 -46.24
C THR A 95 8.56 12.24 -45.89
N CYS A 96 8.56 11.10 -46.58
CA CYS A 96 9.63 10.12 -46.48
C CYS A 96 10.93 10.69 -47.07
N LEU A 97 12.01 10.67 -46.31
CA LEU A 97 13.34 11.03 -46.81
C LEU A 97 14.29 9.87 -46.53
N VAL A 98 14.55 9.08 -47.57
CA VAL A 98 15.49 7.96 -47.54
C VAL A 98 16.91 8.52 -47.58
N VAL A 99 17.64 8.40 -46.48
CA VAL A 99 19.09 8.69 -46.44
C VAL A 99 19.84 7.37 -46.58
N ALA A 100 20.55 7.21 -47.70
CA ALA A 100 21.37 6.04 -47.97
C ALA A 100 22.54 5.96 -46.98
N SER A 101 22.62 4.88 -46.20
CA SER A 101 23.70 4.65 -45.25
C SER A 101 24.93 4.08 -45.96
N LEU A 102 26.03 4.83 -46.04
CA LEU A 102 27.34 4.23 -46.34
C LEU A 102 27.79 3.42 -45.12
N ALA A 103 27.82 2.09 -45.27
CA ALA A 103 28.37 1.20 -44.28
C ALA A 103 29.91 1.26 -44.29
N CYS A 104 30.48 2.21 -43.56
CA CYS A 104 31.87 2.08 -43.11
C CYS A 104 31.88 1.09 -41.94
N ALA A 105 32.32 -0.15 -42.20
CA ALA A 105 32.38 -1.17 -41.16
C ALA A 105 33.40 -0.74 -40.08
N PRO A 106 33.00 -0.57 -38.81
CA PRO A 106 33.98 -0.33 -37.75
C PRO A 106 34.87 -1.56 -37.66
N THR A 107 36.18 -1.37 -37.80
CA THR A 107 37.12 -2.41 -37.41
C THR A 107 36.92 -2.71 -35.93
N PRO A 108 36.87 -3.99 -35.52
CA PRO A 108 36.87 -4.32 -34.10
C PRO A 108 38.27 -3.99 -33.56
N VAL A 109 38.45 -2.75 -33.13
CA VAL A 109 39.48 -2.43 -32.14
C VAL A 109 39.08 -3.26 -30.92
N ALA A 110 39.87 -4.30 -30.66
CA ALA A 110 39.79 -5.02 -29.40
C ALA A 110 40.18 -4.02 -28.30
N SER A 111 39.18 -3.30 -27.78
CA SER A 111 39.26 -2.61 -26.50
C SER A 111 39.44 -3.70 -25.46
N ALA A 112 40.69 -4.07 -25.21
CA ALA A 112 41.04 -4.73 -23.96
C ALA A 112 40.60 -3.77 -22.86
N ASP A 113 39.58 -4.17 -22.09
CA ASP A 113 39.11 -3.38 -20.97
C ASP A 113 40.33 -3.01 -20.10
N PRO A 114 40.46 -1.74 -19.68
CA PRO A 114 41.61 -1.33 -18.89
C PRO A 114 41.67 -2.22 -17.64
N PRO A 115 42.85 -2.74 -17.26
CA PRO A 115 42.97 -3.68 -16.15
C PRO A 115 42.37 -3.05 -14.90
N VAL A 116 41.30 -3.65 -14.39
CA VAL A 116 40.52 -3.06 -13.30
C VAL A 116 41.42 -2.94 -12.07
N SER A 117 41.70 -1.72 -11.66
CA SER A 117 42.57 -1.47 -10.50
C SER A 117 41.92 -2.03 -9.24
N VAL A 118 42.75 -2.43 -8.27
CA VAL A 118 42.26 -2.88 -6.95
C VAL A 118 41.32 -1.84 -6.32
N ALA A 119 41.68 -0.56 -6.42
CA ALA A 119 40.83 0.55 -5.96
C ALA A 119 39.47 0.57 -6.68
N GLY A 120 39.41 0.32 -7.99
CA GLY A 120 38.17 0.23 -8.75
C GLY A 120 37.28 -0.95 -8.33
N LEU A 121 37.86 -2.12 -8.06
CA LEU A 121 37.13 -3.28 -7.55
C LEU A 121 36.55 -3.04 -6.15
N LEU A 122 37.35 -2.46 -5.24
CA LEU A 122 36.91 -2.12 -3.88
C LEU A 122 35.79 -1.06 -3.90
N LEU A 123 35.92 -0.02 -4.73
CA LEU A 123 34.87 0.99 -4.91
C LEU A 123 33.58 0.37 -5.47
N GLN A 124 33.66 -0.50 -6.48
CA GLN A 124 32.49 -1.21 -7.01
C GLN A 124 31.80 -2.07 -5.93
N TYR A 125 32.56 -2.79 -5.11
CA TYR A 125 32.01 -3.56 -3.99
C TYR A 125 31.31 -2.65 -2.96
N TYR A 126 31.94 -1.54 -2.53
CA TYR A 126 31.32 -0.61 -1.58
C TYR A 126 30.07 0.07 -2.16
N ASP A 127 30.08 0.46 -3.43
CA ASP A 127 28.91 1.07 -4.08
C ASP A 127 27.74 0.11 -4.21
N LEU A 128 28.00 -1.16 -4.52
CA LEU A 128 26.97 -2.22 -4.53
C LEU A 128 26.46 -2.51 -3.11
N SER A 129 27.35 -2.52 -2.12
CA SER A 129 27.04 -2.73 -0.71
C SER A 129 26.12 -1.64 -0.16
N ARG A 130 26.43 -0.36 -0.41
CA ARG A 130 25.57 0.78 -0.01
C ARG A 130 24.20 0.74 -0.71
N GLN A 131 24.13 0.28 -1.96
CA GLN A 131 22.86 0.05 -2.65
C GLN A 131 22.07 -1.11 -2.02
N ALA A 132 22.73 -2.19 -1.58
CA ALA A 132 22.08 -3.28 -0.87
C ALA A 132 21.51 -2.82 0.48
N GLU A 133 22.31 -2.10 1.27
CA GLU A 133 21.89 -1.54 2.56
C GLU A 133 20.67 -0.61 2.40
N SER A 134 20.70 0.30 1.42
CA SER A 134 19.57 1.20 1.16
C SER A 134 18.30 0.46 0.73
N LEU A 135 18.42 -0.70 0.06
CA LEU A 135 17.28 -1.56 -0.28
C LEU A 135 16.80 -2.37 0.93
N ASN A 136 17.70 -2.83 1.80
CA ASN A 136 17.38 -3.51 3.06
C ASN A 136 16.57 -2.59 4.01
N GLU A 137 17.07 -1.39 4.27
CA GLU A 137 16.39 -0.37 5.08
C GLU A 137 15.00 -0.01 4.51
N GLN A 138 14.87 0.09 3.18
CA GLN A 138 13.59 0.29 2.51
C GLN A 138 12.64 -0.92 2.59
N LEU A 139 13.18 -2.14 2.55
CA LEU A 139 12.41 -3.37 2.69
C LEU A 139 11.83 -3.47 4.10
N LEU A 140 12.67 -3.33 5.12
CA LEU A 140 12.28 -3.38 6.54
C LEU A 140 11.22 -2.31 6.88
N ALA A 141 11.36 -1.10 6.33
CA ALA A 141 10.34 -0.04 6.47
C ALA A 141 9.00 -0.44 5.81
N ALA A 142 9.04 -1.08 4.64
CA ALA A 142 7.84 -1.57 3.95
C ALA A 142 7.18 -2.75 4.69
N GLU A 143 7.95 -3.61 5.37
CA GLU A 143 7.41 -4.72 6.18
C GLU A 143 6.58 -4.23 7.37
N ALA A 144 7.04 -3.18 8.05
CA ALA A 144 6.27 -2.52 9.11
C ALA A 144 4.94 -1.94 8.58
N VAL A 145 4.97 -1.25 7.42
CA VAL A 145 3.77 -0.71 6.77
C VAL A 145 2.81 -1.81 6.33
N HIS A 146 3.32 -2.88 5.73
CA HIS A 146 2.50 -4.01 5.28
C HIS A 146 1.82 -4.71 6.47
N THR A 147 2.55 -4.92 7.57
CA THR A 147 2.02 -5.51 8.82
C THR A 147 0.88 -4.67 9.38
N ALA A 148 1.05 -3.34 9.44
CA ALA A 148 -0.01 -2.43 9.89
C ALA A 148 -1.24 -2.47 8.98
N GLN A 149 -1.06 -2.56 7.66
CA GLN A 149 -2.17 -2.66 6.70
C GLN A 149 -2.88 -4.02 6.73
N GLN A 150 -2.17 -5.13 6.97
CA GLN A 150 -2.79 -6.44 7.21
C GLN A 150 -3.65 -6.42 8.48
N ALA A 151 -3.17 -5.77 9.54
CA ALA A 151 -3.91 -5.61 10.79
C ALA A 151 -5.19 -4.77 10.59
N ASP A 152 -5.11 -3.63 9.88
CA ASP A 152 -6.29 -2.81 9.56
C ASP A 152 -7.29 -3.59 8.66
N ALA A 153 -6.82 -4.25 7.59
CA ALA A 153 -7.69 -5.08 6.74
C ALA A 153 -8.43 -6.16 7.53
N SER A 154 -7.76 -6.80 8.49
CA SER A 154 -8.36 -7.78 9.40
C SER A 154 -9.39 -7.13 10.33
N ALA A 155 -9.06 -5.99 10.94
CA ALA A 155 -9.96 -5.25 11.82
C ALA A 155 -11.23 -4.75 11.09
N LYS A 156 -11.08 -4.21 9.87
CA LYS A 156 -12.22 -3.76 9.04
C LYS A 156 -13.08 -4.93 8.57
N SER A 157 -12.50 -6.09 8.29
CA SER A 157 -13.25 -7.32 7.98
C SER A 157 -14.04 -7.83 9.20
N GLY A 158 -13.49 -7.69 10.40
CA GLY A 158 -14.21 -7.89 11.66
C GLY A 158 -15.39 -6.91 11.81
N ALA A 159 -15.18 -5.62 11.53
CA ALA A 159 -16.23 -4.60 11.58
C ALA A 159 -17.39 -4.87 10.59
N VAL A 160 -17.11 -5.41 9.40
CA VAL A 160 -18.16 -5.88 8.46
C VAL A 160 -19.00 -7.00 9.07
N SER A 161 -18.36 -7.93 9.77
CA SER A 161 -19.04 -9.06 10.41
C SER A 161 -19.97 -8.56 11.54
N THR A 162 -19.50 -7.64 12.37
CA THR A 162 -20.29 -6.98 13.42
C THR A 162 -21.46 -6.20 12.84
N ALA A 163 -21.21 -5.30 11.90
CA ALA A 163 -22.27 -4.47 11.28
C ALA A 163 -23.29 -5.32 10.50
N SER A 164 -22.90 -6.50 9.98
CA SER A 164 -23.84 -7.43 9.35
C SER A 164 -24.78 -8.06 10.37
N ALA A 165 -24.28 -8.44 11.54
CA ALA A 165 -25.10 -8.98 12.62
C ALA A 165 -26.05 -7.92 13.22
N GLU A 166 -25.58 -6.68 13.37
CA GLU A 166 -26.42 -5.54 13.78
C GLU A 166 -27.53 -5.26 12.76
N PHE A 167 -27.19 -5.19 11.47
CA PHE A 167 -28.17 -5.04 10.39
C PHE A 167 -29.18 -6.19 10.34
N ASP A 168 -28.75 -7.43 10.55
CA ASP A 168 -29.66 -8.58 10.63
C ASP A 168 -30.60 -8.50 11.84
N GLY A 169 -30.13 -7.98 12.97
CA GLY A 169 -30.94 -7.67 14.15
C GLY A 169 -31.97 -6.58 13.89
N GLU A 170 -31.57 -5.43 13.33
CA GLU A 170 -32.51 -4.33 13.01
C GLU A 170 -33.50 -4.73 11.91
N ARG A 171 -33.08 -5.52 10.92
CA ARG A 171 -33.97 -6.09 9.90
C ARG A 171 -35.06 -6.97 10.53
N ALA A 172 -34.72 -7.76 11.55
CA ALA A 172 -35.70 -8.56 12.28
C ALA A 172 -36.65 -7.69 13.13
N ARG A 173 -36.13 -6.65 13.81
CA ARG A 173 -36.94 -5.68 14.58
C ARG A 173 -37.93 -4.92 13.70
N TYR A 174 -37.47 -4.41 12.56
CA TYR A 174 -38.30 -3.69 11.60
C TYR A 174 -39.38 -4.59 10.97
N ALA A 175 -39.04 -5.83 10.61
CA ALA A 175 -40.01 -6.80 10.12
C ALA A 175 -41.09 -7.16 11.17
N TRP A 176 -40.70 -7.27 12.45
CA TRP A 176 -41.63 -7.51 13.55
C TRP A 176 -42.53 -6.30 13.82
N SER A 177 -41.97 -5.10 13.88
CA SER A 177 -42.71 -3.85 14.07
C SER A 177 -43.74 -3.62 12.94
N LEU A 178 -43.37 -3.86 11.69
CA LEU A 178 -44.30 -3.80 10.56
C LEU A 178 -45.47 -4.80 10.71
N ALA A 179 -45.21 -6.00 11.21
CA ALA A 179 -46.23 -7.02 11.44
C ALA A 179 -47.15 -6.64 12.61
N ASP A 180 -46.62 -6.15 13.73
CA ASP A 180 -47.45 -5.75 14.87
C ASP A 180 -48.24 -4.46 14.62
N SER A 181 -47.66 -3.44 13.98
CA SER A 181 -48.40 -2.25 13.57
C SER A 181 -49.57 -2.62 12.65
N THR A 182 -49.36 -3.57 11.73
CA THR A 182 -50.43 -4.11 10.87
C THR A 182 -51.49 -4.84 11.69
N ARG A 183 -51.08 -5.71 12.64
CA ARG A 183 -51.98 -6.44 13.55
C ARG A 183 -52.83 -5.47 14.37
N THR A 184 -52.22 -4.45 14.96
CA THR A 184 -52.87 -3.47 15.82
C THR A 184 -53.88 -2.62 15.03
N LEU A 185 -53.56 -2.22 13.79
CA LEU A 185 -54.53 -1.58 12.89
C LEU A 185 -55.71 -2.49 12.54
N VAL A 186 -55.48 -3.78 12.25
CA VAL A 186 -56.55 -4.74 11.94
C VAL A 186 -57.44 -5.02 13.16
N VAL A 187 -56.85 -5.17 14.35
CA VAL A 187 -57.62 -5.37 15.60
C VAL A 187 -58.44 -4.13 15.95
N GLY A 188 -57.91 -2.92 15.75
CA GLY A 188 -58.63 -1.66 15.97
C GLY A 188 -59.81 -1.41 15.01
N LEU A 189 -59.94 -2.20 13.93
CA LEU A 189 -61.10 -2.19 13.03
C LEU A 189 -62.21 -3.17 13.44
N LEU A 190 -62.01 -3.98 14.50
CA LEU A 190 -63.00 -4.93 14.98
C LEU A 190 -63.92 -4.27 16.04
N PRO A 191 -65.25 -4.44 15.94
CA PRO A 191 -66.22 -3.66 16.74
C PRO A 191 -66.31 -4.03 18.23
N GLU A 192 -65.61 -5.06 18.69
CA GLU A 192 -65.64 -5.59 20.06
C GLU A 192 -64.26 -5.54 20.76
N ALA A 193 -63.28 -4.85 20.17
CA ALA A 193 -61.94 -4.74 20.73
C ALA A 193 -61.90 -3.76 21.91
N ASP A 194 -61.85 -4.29 23.13
CA ASP A 194 -61.62 -3.52 24.36
C ASP A 194 -60.16 -3.03 24.41
N THR A 195 -59.89 -1.87 23.81
CA THR A 195 -58.55 -1.35 23.58
C THR A 195 -57.96 -0.72 24.85
N ALA A 196 -57.33 -1.55 25.68
CA ALA A 196 -56.39 -1.08 26.69
C ALA A 196 -55.32 -0.20 26.01
N GLN A 197 -55.38 1.11 26.29
CA GLN A 197 -54.55 2.09 25.58
C GLN A 197 -53.06 1.84 25.89
N PRO A 198 -52.19 1.64 24.89
CA PRO A 198 -50.78 1.35 25.14
C PRO A 198 -50.12 2.48 25.94
N THR A 199 -49.42 2.14 27.01
CA THR A 199 -48.71 3.11 27.87
C THR A 199 -47.35 3.52 27.28
N GLY A 200 -47.29 3.69 25.96
CA GLY A 200 -46.10 4.02 25.18
C GLY A 200 -46.48 4.71 23.87
N GLY A 201 -45.48 5.01 23.03
CA GLY A 201 -45.69 5.58 21.70
C GLY A 201 -46.63 4.73 20.84
N GLY A 202 -47.40 5.36 19.96
CA GLY A 202 -48.35 4.64 19.11
C GLY A 202 -47.65 3.70 18.11
N PRO A 203 -48.33 2.69 17.54
CA PRO A 203 -47.71 1.74 16.60
C PRO A 203 -47.09 2.38 15.34
N ALA A 204 -47.49 3.61 15.00
CA ALA A 204 -46.85 4.38 13.93
C ALA A 204 -45.48 4.98 14.34
N GLU A 205 -45.30 5.32 15.62
CA GLU A 205 -44.06 5.85 16.19
C GLU A 205 -43.02 4.74 16.36
N GLU A 206 -43.44 3.55 16.82
CA GLU A 206 -42.58 2.36 16.89
C GLU A 206 -42.13 1.87 15.50
N LEU A 207 -43.02 1.95 14.50
CA LEU A 207 -42.65 1.64 13.12
C LEU A 207 -41.68 2.68 12.54
N ALA A 208 -41.83 3.96 12.87
CA ALA A 208 -40.91 5.01 12.45
C ALA A 208 -39.52 4.83 13.08
N SER A 209 -39.43 4.50 14.38
CA SER A 209 -38.17 4.30 15.08
C SER A 209 -37.42 3.03 14.60
N SER A 210 -38.14 1.93 14.37
CA SER A 210 -37.53 0.71 13.80
C SER A 210 -37.11 0.90 12.33
N HIS A 211 -37.82 1.72 11.56
CA HIS A 211 -37.38 2.11 10.21
C HIS A 211 -36.08 2.91 10.23
N SER A 212 -35.92 3.86 11.16
CA SER A 212 -34.67 4.62 11.28
C SER A 212 -33.50 3.73 11.73
N GLY A 213 -33.71 2.84 12.71
CA GLY A 213 -32.69 1.88 13.14
C GLY A 213 -32.22 0.96 12.01
N PHE A 214 -33.15 0.47 11.19
CA PHE A 214 -32.84 -0.31 9.99
C PHE A 214 -32.03 0.50 8.96
N ALA A 215 -32.41 1.75 8.70
CA ALA A 215 -31.70 2.61 7.75
C ALA A 215 -30.28 2.95 8.22
N ASP A 216 -30.10 3.23 9.52
CA ASP A 216 -28.81 3.52 10.13
C ASP A 216 -27.90 2.29 10.08
N ALA A 217 -28.38 1.11 10.49
CA ALA A 217 -27.62 -0.13 10.45
C ALA A 217 -27.24 -0.56 9.01
N TRP A 218 -28.13 -0.31 8.04
CA TRP A 218 -27.81 -0.51 6.61
C TRP A 218 -26.67 0.42 6.16
N SER A 219 -26.72 1.70 6.55
CA SER A 219 -25.67 2.66 6.22
C SER A 219 -24.32 2.29 6.86
N ALA A 220 -24.34 1.81 8.11
CA ALA A 220 -23.16 1.33 8.83
C ALA A 220 -22.54 0.10 8.17
N LEU A 221 -23.36 -0.88 7.76
CA LEU A 221 -22.90 -2.06 7.02
C LEU A 221 -22.27 -1.70 5.68
N LEU A 222 -22.86 -0.76 4.92
CA LEU A 222 -22.27 -0.28 3.66
C LEU A 222 -20.93 0.41 3.89
N LEU A 223 -20.83 1.29 4.90
CA LEU A 223 -19.59 1.98 5.25
C LEU A 223 -18.50 1.00 5.69
N ALA A 224 -18.84 0.01 6.53
CA ALA A 224 -17.93 -1.04 6.96
C ALA A 224 -17.39 -1.83 5.76
N ARG A 225 -18.25 -2.22 4.82
CA ARG A 225 -17.86 -2.94 3.60
C ARG A 225 -16.94 -2.10 2.69
N GLN A 226 -17.21 -0.80 2.57
CA GLN A 226 -16.35 0.11 1.82
C GLN A 226 -14.96 0.21 2.47
N GLN A 227 -14.89 0.38 3.79
CA GLN A 227 -13.61 0.44 4.51
C GLN A 227 -12.83 -0.87 4.43
N ALA A 228 -13.49 -2.02 4.60
CA ALA A 228 -12.83 -3.33 4.47
C ALA A 228 -12.28 -3.59 3.07
N THR A 229 -13.03 -3.19 2.03
CA THR A 229 -12.56 -3.29 0.63
C THR A 229 -11.33 -2.42 0.39
N ALA A 230 -11.34 -1.17 0.89
CA ALA A 230 -10.22 -0.25 0.76
C ALA A 230 -8.97 -0.75 1.52
N ALA A 231 -9.12 -1.20 2.77
CA ALA A 231 -8.03 -1.73 3.59
C ALA A 231 -7.42 -3.01 2.99
N THR A 232 -8.26 -3.93 2.49
CA THR A 232 -7.81 -5.14 1.78
C THR A 232 -7.04 -4.80 0.51
N GLY A 233 -7.52 -3.80 -0.27
CA GLY A 233 -6.82 -3.32 -1.46
C GLY A 233 -5.47 -2.66 -1.14
N ALA A 234 -5.37 -1.92 -0.04
CA ALA A 234 -4.12 -1.34 0.44
C ALA A 234 -3.13 -2.44 0.86
N ALA A 235 -3.56 -3.40 1.68
CA ALA A 235 -2.74 -4.54 2.11
C ALA A 235 -2.23 -5.40 0.94
N ALA A 236 -3.07 -5.64 -0.08
CA ALA A 236 -2.66 -6.33 -1.30
C ALA A 236 -1.62 -5.52 -2.10
N THR A 237 -1.78 -4.20 -2.18
CA THR A 237 -0.85 -3.29 -2.88
C THR A 237 0.50 -3.23 -2.18
N SER A 238 0.54 -3.11 -0.84
CA SER A 238 1.79 -3.17 -0.09
C SER A 238 2.45 -4.55 -0.13
N GLY A 239 1.67 -5.63 -0.18
CA GLY A 239 2.22 -6.98 -0.37
C GLY A 239 2.96 -7.12 -1.71
N ALA A 240 2.41 -6.55 -2.78
CA ALA A 240 3.07 -6.50 -4.08
C ALA A 240 4.29 -5.56 -4.11
N ASP A 241 4.22 -4.40 -3.45
CA ASP A 241 5.39 -3.51 -3.28
C ASP A 241 6.53 -4.20 -2.53
N LEU A 242 6.17 -4.90 -1.45
CA LEU A 242 7.07 -5.61 -0.58
C LEU A 242 7.78 -6.76 -1.31
N GLN A 243 7.07 -7.53 -2.13
CA GLN A 243 7.70 -8.57 -2.94
C GLN A 243 8.72 -7.98 -3.92
N ARG A 244 8.39 -6.89 -4.63
CA ARG A 244 9.35 -6.22 -5.53
C ARG A 244 10.62 -5.78 -4.81
N ARG A 245 10.49 -5.23 -3.59
CA ARG A 245 11.64 -4.83 -2.76
C ARG A 245 12.51 -6.02 -2.37
N ARG A 246 11.92 -7.18 -2.08
CA ARG A 246 12.67 -8.42 -1.82
C ARG A 246 13.42 -8.90 -3.05
N ASP A 247 12.79 -8.85 -4.23
CA ASP A 247 13.40 -9.25 -5.49
C ASP A 247 14.57 -8.31 -5.87
N ASP A 248 14.37 -6.99 -5.73
CA ASP A 248 15.39 -5.96 -5.94
C ASP A 248 16.58 -6.12 -4.99
N LEU A 249 16.31 -6.37 -3.70
CA LEU A 249 17.34 -6.63 -2.69
C LEU A 249 18.09 -7.94 -2.99
N ALA A 250 17.40 -9.03 -3.32
CA ALA A 250 18.03 -10.31 -3.65
C ALA A 250 18.94 -10.21 -4.89
N GLY A 251 18.51 -9.46 -5.92
CA GLY A 251 19.35 -9.11 -7.06
C GLY A 251 20.60 -8.31 -6.66
N ARG A 252 20.45 -7.35 -5.74
CA ARG A 252 21.59 -6.55 -5.24
C ARG A 252 22.55 -7.36 -4.36
N ILE A 253 22.05 -8.22 -3.49
CA ILE A 253 22.83 -9.16 -2.67
C ILE A 253 23.67 -10.07 -3.58
N THR A 254 23.07 -10.57 -4.66
CA THR A 254 23.78 -11.37 -5.67
C THR A 254 24.92 -10.58 -6.32
N ALA A 255 24.70 -9.30 -6.63
CA ALA A 255 25.74 -8.43 -7.18
C ALA A 255 26.86 -8.13 -6.16
N VAL A 256 26.54 -7.92 -4.87
CA VAL A 256 27.54 -7.73 -3.80
C VAL A 256 28.41 -8.97 -3.63
N ARG A 257 27.80 -10.16 -3.58
CA ARG A 257 28.52 -11.45 -3.52
C ARG A 257 29.45 -11.62 -4.72
N ALA A 258 28.94 -11.42 -5.93
CA ALA A 258 29.75 -11.50 -7.15
C ALA A 258 30.87 -10.44 -7.24
N ALA A 259 30.74 -9.30 -6.56
CA ALA A 259 31.81 -8.31 -6.44
C ALA A 259 32.87 -8.72 -5.41
N LEU A 260 32.46 -9.28 -4.27
CA LEU A 260 33.35 -9.82 -3.24
C LEU A 260 34.17 -11.03 -3.77
N ASP A 261 33.54 -11.91 -4.55
CA ASP A 261 34.18 -13.09 -5.15
C ASP A 261 35.26 -12.74 -6.19
N ARG A 262 35.25 -11.52 -6.73
CA ARG A 262 36.31 -11.00 -7.62
C ARG A 262 37.56 -10.55 -6.87
N LEU A 263 37.47 -10.36 -5.55
CA LEU A 263 38.59 -9.89 -4.73
C LEU A 263 39.45 -11.07 -4.26
N THR A 264 40.76 -10.96 -4.48
CA THR A 264 41.74 -11.90 -3.89
C THR A 264 41.71 -11.81 -2.36
N PRO A 265 42.24 -12.80 -1.62
CA PRO A 265 42.34 -12.73 -0.15
C PRO A 265 43.00 -11.42 0.33
N ASP A 266 44.18 -11.10 -0.20
CA ASP A 266 44.92 -9.87 0.11
C ASP A 266 44.11 -8.58 -0.16
N GLN A 267 43.22 -8.60 -1.16
CA GLN A 267 42.35 -7.46 -1.47
C GLN A 267 41.14 -7.39 -0.52
N ARG A 268 40.64 -8.53 -0.04
CA ARG A 268 39.60 -8.58 1.00
C ARG A 268 40.13 -8.11 2.35
N ASP A 269 41.39 -8.36 2.67
CA ASP A 269 42.02 -7.79 3.87
C ASP A 269 42.01 -6.24 3.88
N LEU A 270 41.97 -5.60 2.71
CA LEU A 270 41.80 -4.13 2.59
C LEU A 270 40.37 -3.65 2.95
N LEU A 271 39.35 -4.52 2.85
CA LEU A 271 38.00 -4.24 3.38
C LEU A 271 37.97 -4.29 4.91
N HIS A 272 38.82 -5.14 5.50
CA HIS A 272 38.97 -5.31 6.95
C HIS A 272 39.74 -4.15 7.62
N GLY A 273 39.72 -2.93 7.05
CA GLY A 273 40.38 -1.72 7.56
C GLY A 273 39.84 -1.14 8.87
N GLY A 274 39.28 -1.99 9.74
CA GLY A 274 38.80 -1.70 11.08
C GLY A 274 39.16 -2.84 12.05
N SER A 275 39.04 -2.63 13.36
CA SER A 275 39.46 -3.63 14.35
C SER A 275 38.31 -4.51 14.83
N THR A 276 38.52 -5.82 14.91
CA THR A 276 37.66 -6.76 15.66
C THR A 276 38.14 -6.97 17.10
N ALA A 277 39.32 -6.47 17.47
CA ALA A 277 39.79 -6.50 18.84
C ALA A 277 39.03 -5.45 19.68
N ARG A 278 38.56 -5.84 20.87
CA ARG A 278 37.91 -4.94 21.83
C ARG A 278 38.85 -3.76 22.15
N PRO A 279 38.37 -2.51 22.13
CA PRO A 279 39.23 -1.36 22.36
C PRO A 279 39.48 -1.22 23.87
N GLU A 280 40.69 -0.83 24.24
CA GLU A 280 40.94 -0.31 25.59
C GLU A 280 40.35 1.10 25.67
N VAL A 281 39.19 1.21 26.31
CA VAL A 281 38.43 2.46 26.47
C VAL A 281 37.60 2.41 27.75
N ALA A 282 37.45 3.54 28.43
CA ALA A 282 36.55 3.65 29.57
C ALA A 282 35.10 3.70 29.07
N ILE A 283 34.35 2.62 29.31
CA ILE A 283 32.91 2.58 29.07
C ILE A 283 32.21 3.41 30.17
N PRO A 284 31.29 4.33 29.83
CA PRO A 284 30.56 5.11 30.82
C PRO A 284 29.60 4.22 31.63
N ASN A 285 29.30 4.61 32.86
CA ASN A 285 28.24 3.96 33.63
C ASN A 285 26.85 4.25 33.03
N GLY A 286 25.89 3.37 33.30
CA GLY A 286 24.49 3.55 32.89
C GLY A 286 24.17 2.96 31.51
N LYS A 287 23.01 3.36 30.97
CA LYS A 287 22.39 2.69 29.81
C LYS A 287 23.23 2.77 28.53
N ALA A 288 23.79 3.95 28.19
CA ALA A 288 24.63 4.12 27.00
C ALA A 288 25.85 3.19 27.01
N GLY A 289 26.52 3.04 28.16
CA GLY A 289 27.68 2.17 28.30
C GLY A 289 27.33 0.69 28.27
N ALA A 290 26.23 0.28 28.91
CA ALA A 290 25.78 -1.11 28.84
C ALA A 290 25.32 -1.50 27.41
N ALA A 291 24.69 -0.59 26.66
CA ALA A 291 24.42 -0.79 25.23
C ALA A 291 25.72 -0.88 24.40
N LEU A 292 26.71 -0.03 24.69
CA LEU A 292 28.01 -0.09 24.03
C LEU A 292 28.77 -1.39 24.33
N GLU A 293 28.74 -1.90 25.56
CA GLU A 293 29.31 -3.21 25.90
C GLU A 293 28.62 -4.35 25.16
N PHE A 294 27.29 -4.30 25.01
CA PHE A 294 26.60 -5.27 24.17
C PHE A 294 27.13 -5.20 22.72
N ALA A 295 27.23 -4.01 22.12
CA ALA A 295 27.69 -3.85 20.74
C ALA A 295 29.16 -4.29 20.56
N LEU A 296 30.04 -3.99 21.52
CA LEU A 296 31.43 -4.43 21.53
C LEU A 296 31.58 -5.94 21.72
N ALA A 297 30.66 -6.59 22.46
CA ALA A 297 30.62 -8.05 22.58
C ALA A 297 30.18 -8.77 21.29
N GLN A 298 29.70 -8.03 20.26
CA GLN A 298 29.37 -8.59 18.95
C GLN A 298 30.54 -8.53 17.94
N LEU A 299 31.67 -7.90 18.29
CA LEU A 299 32.83 -7.79 17.40
C LEU A 299 33.26 -9.16 16.84
N GLY A 300 33.50 -9.22 15.54
CA GLY A 300 33.84 -10.46 14.83
C GLY A 300 32.64 -11.25 14.28
N LYS A 301 31.40 -10.97 14.70
CA LYS A 301 30.20 -11.64 14.14
C LYS A 301 29.95 -11.21 12.68
N PRO A 302 29.41 -12.09 11.81
CA PRO A 302 29.12 -11.75 10.43
C PRO A 302 28.02 -10.69 10.30
N TYR A 303 28.13 -9.85 9.28
CA TYR A 303 27.01 -9.04 8.79
C TYR A 303 25.99 -9.92 8.04
N GLU A 304 24.70 -9.68 8.26
CA GLU A 304 23.61 -10.25 7.47
C GLU A 304 22.43 -9.26 7.34
N TRP A 305 21.97 -9.01 6.11
CA TRP A 305 20.85 -8.08 5.83
C TRP A 305 19.58 -8.52 6.58
N GLY A 306 19.00 -7.61 7.37
CA GLY A 306 17.80 -7.88 8.14
C GLY A 306 18.04 -8.51 9.52
N ALA A 307 19.29 -8.89 9.87
CA ALA A 307 19.55 -9.64 11.09
C ALA A 307 19.61 -8.78 12.37
N GLU A 308 19.04 -9.32 13.45
CA GLU A 308 18.92 -8.70 14.79
C GLU A 308 19.67 -9.49 15.89
N GLY A 309 20.46 -10.48 15.50
CA GLY A 309 21.18 -11.41 16.39
C GLY A 309 20.45 -12.74 16.63
N PRO A 310 21.04 -13.64 17.45
CA PRO A 310 22.31 -13.45 18.15
C PRO A 310 23.55 -13.71 17.28
N ASP A 311 23.43 -14.43 16.16
CA ASP A 311 24.59 -14.95 15.42
C ASP A 311 25.14 -13.98 14.36
N SER A 312 24.27 -13.15 13.78
CA SER A 312 24.58 -12.15 12.75
C SER A 312 23.78 -10.86 12.98
N TYR A 313 24.21 -9.74 12.40
CA TYR A 313 23.54 -8.44 12.54
C TYR A 313 23.61 -7.60 11.25
N ASP A 314 22.59 -6.78 10.96
CA ASP A 314 22.75 -5.59 10.13
C ASP A 314 23.05 -4.33 10.98
N CYS A 315 23.23 -3.19 10.32
CA CYS A 315 23.67 -1.97 10.99
C CYS A 315 22.68 -1.48 12.05
N SER A 316 21.39 -1.45 11.71
CA SER A 316 20.30 -0.95 12.53
C SER A 316 19.81 -1.97 13.56
N GLY A 317 19.87 -3.26 13.25
CA GLY A 317 19.60 -4.37 14.15
C GLY A 317 20.64 -4.48 15.28
N LEU A 318 21.94 -4.30 14.98
CA LEU A 318 22.99 -4.28 16.03
C LEU A 318 22.71 -3.23 17.11
N VAL A 319 22.42 -1.99 16.71
CA VAL A 319 22.19 -0.88 17.65
C VAL A 319 20.81 -0.96 18.32
N GLN A 320 19.80 -1.49 17.62
CA GLN A 320 18.48 -1.77 18.19
C GLN A 320 18.58 -2.81 19.32
N THR A 321 19.19 -3.96 19.05
CA THR A 321 19.34 -5.03 20.05
C THR A 321 20.19 -4.57 21.23
N ALA A 322 21.27 -3.83 20.98
CA ALA A 322 22.10 -3.23 22.02
C ALA A 322 21.29 -2.35 22.99
N TYR A 323 20.50 -1.41 22.47
CA TYR A 323 19.67 -0.54 23.30
C TYR A 323 18.43 -1.24 23.90
N ALA A 324 17.91 -2.28 23.27
CA ALA A 324 16.85 -3.12 23.82
C ALA A 324 17.29 -3.79 25.14
N THR A 325 18.56 -4.23 25.26
CA THR A 325 19.08 -4.85 26.50
C THR A 325 19.01 -3.94 27.73
N VAL A 326 18.98 -2.61 27.53
CA VAL A 326 18.90 -1.60 28.59
C VAL A 326 17.51 -0.95 28.68
N GLY A 327 16.50 -1.56 28.06
CA GLY A 327 15.12 -1.09 28.07
C GLY A 327 14.95 0.26 27.37
N VAL A 328 15.63 0.46 26.24
CA VAL A 328 15.48 1.63 25.36
C VAL A 328 15.05 1.11 23.99
N PRO A 329 13.75 1.08 23.68
CA PRO A 329 13.28 0.59 22.39
C PRO A 329 13.69 1.56 21.27
N LEU A 330 14.26 1.03 20.20
CA LEU A 330 14.58 1.77 18.99
C LEU A 330 13.73 1.26 17.80
N PRO A 331 13.38 2.13 16.84
CA PRO A 331 12.81 1.71 15.55
C PRO A 331 13.74 0.71 14.84
N ARG A 332 13.18 -0.15 14.00
CA ARG A 332 13.97 -1.18 13.28
C ARG A 332 14.95 -0.60 12.25
N VAL A 333 14.58 0.51 11.62
CA VAL A 333 15.28 1.09 10.47
C VAL A 333 16.09 2.33 10.87
N ALA A 334 17.32 2.43 10.36
CA ALA A 334 18.26 3.52 10.63
C ALA A 334 17.65 4.91 10.36
N VAL A 335 16.78 5.03 9.34
CA VAL A 335 16.10 6.30 9.02
C VAL A 335 15.19 6.78 10.15
N ASP A 336 14.49 5.90 10.86
CA ASP A 336 13.62 6.27 11.98
C ASP A 336 14.38 6.36 13.31
N GLN A 337 15.40 5.52 13.49
CA GLN A 337 16.37 5.69 14.57
C GLN A 337 17.03 7.07 14.53
N SER A 338 17.31 7.62 13.33
CA SER A 338 17.89 8.96 13.16
C SER A 338 16.96 10.13 13.55
N ARG A 339 15.68 9.84 13.87
CA ARG A 339 14.64 10.80 14.25
C ARG A 339 14.32 10.82 15.75
N VAL A 340 14.75 9.80 16.49
CA VAL A 340 14.54 9.69 17.95
C VAL A 340 15.79 10.13 18.74
N GLY A 341 15.63 10.33 20.05
CA GLY A 341 16.70 10.80 20.92
C GLY A 341 17.08 12.28 20.73
N THR A 342 18.04 12.75 21.53
CA THR A 342 18.53 14.13 21.49
C THR A 342 19.57 14.30 20.38
N ALA A 343 19.50 15.39 19.61
CA ALA A 343 20.54 15.69 18.61
C ALA A 343 21.88 16.02 19.27
N VAL A 344 22.97 15.50 18.72
CA VAL A 344 24.34 15.69 19.22
C VAL A 344 25.18 16.40 18.14
N SER A 345 26.03 17.35 18.53
CA SER A 345 26.99 17.97 17.61
C SER A 345 28.28 17.14 17.51
N ARG A 346 29.03 17.27 16.39
CA ARG A 346 30.24 16.45 16.13
C ARG A 346 31.32 16.57 17.21
N SER A 347 31.35 17.64 18.00
CA SER A 347 32.28 17.83 19.13
C SER A 347 31.79 17.27 20.48
N GLN A 348 30.52 16.86 20.56
CA GLN A 348 29.86 16.35 21.76
C GLN A 348 29.57 14.84 21.71
N VAL A 349 29.97 14.17 20.63
CA VAL A 349 29.82 12.71 20.46
C VAL A 349 30.55 11.98 21.57
N ALA A 350 29.83 11.12 22.26
CA ALA A 350 30.29 10.32 23.38
C ALA A 350 29.94 8.83 23.17
N ALA A 351 30.56 7.98 23.98
CA ALA A 351 30.31 6.54 24.02
C ALA A 351 28.80 6.22 24.11
N GLY A 352 28.30 5.42 23.17
CA GLY A 352 26.91 5.01 23.03
C GLY A 352 26.06 5.87 22.08
N ASP A 353 26.49 7.08 21.69
CA ASP A 353 25.74 7.90 20.73
C ASP A 353 25.64 7.19 19.36
N LEU A 354 24.49 7.29 18.69
CA LEU A 354 24.29 6.73 17.36
C LEU A 354 24.61 7.75 16.28
N ILE A 355 25.40 7.33 15.30
CA ILE A 355 25.85 8.14 14.16
C ILE A 355 25.23 7.55 12.90
N PHE A 356 24.51 8.39 12.14
CA PHE A 356 23.75 8.01 10.95
C PHE A 356 24.41 8.58 9.71
N PHE A 357 24.51 7.76 8.66
CA PHE A 357 25.26 8.08 7.45
C PHE A 357 24.39 8.01 6.18
N TYR A 358 24.87 8.74 5.17
CA TYR A 358 24.29 8.86 3.82
C TYR A 358 22.95 9.62 3.76
N SER A 359 22.62 10.13 2.58
CA SER A 359 21.37 10.86 2.30
C SER A 359 20.65 10.22 1.10
N PRO A 360 19.45 9.62 1.28
CA PRO A 360 18.76 9.39 2.55
C PRO A 360 19.59 8.52 3.51
N VAL A 361 19.27 8.57 4.81
CA VAL A 361 19.93 7.74 5.83
C VAL A 361 19.77 6.27 5.45
N ALA A 362 20.90 5.58 5.35
CA ALA A 362 20.96 4.18 4.97
C ALA A 362 21.91 3.36 5.85
N HIS A 363 22.58 3.96 6.84
CA HIS A 363 23.50 3.23 7.70
C HIS A 363 23.61 3.87 9.09
N VAL A 364 23.92 3.07 10.11
CA VAL A 364 24.14 3.52 11.49
C VAL A 364 25.33 2.82 12.15
N ALA A 365 26.06 3.54 12.99
CA ALA A 365 27.10 3.02 13.85
C ALA A 365 26.94 3.56 15.28
N MET A 366 27.44 2.84 16.29
CA MET A 366 27.45 3.29 17.68
C MET A 366 28.83 3.82 18.04
N ALA A 367 28.90 5.07 18.50
CA ALA A 367 30.13 5.72 18.91
C ALA A 367 30.76 4.99 20.11
N ILE A 368 32.07 4.76 20.02
CA ILE A 368 32.93 4.36 21.14
C ILE A 368 33.52 5.61 21.80
N ASP A 369 33.89 6.58 20.97
CA ASP A 369 34.43 7.87 21.34
C ASP A 369 34.22 8.87 20.18
N ASN A 370 34.84 10.04 20.25
CA ASN A 370 34.70 11.09 19.26
C ASN A 370 35.45 10.82 17.91
N GLN A 371 36.07 9.65 17.75
CA GLN A 371 36.83 9.25 16.55
C GLN A 371 36.45 7.87 16.02
N ARG A 372 35.98 6.96 16.87
CA ARG A 372 35.73 5.54 16.57
C ARG A 372 34.29 5.15 16.85
N ALA A 373 33.74 4.28 16.01
CA ALA A 373 32.42 3.67 16.20
C ALA A 373 32.46 2.16 15.89
N VAL A 374 31.62 1.39 16.58
CA VAL A 374 31.34 -0.03 16.25
C VAL A 374 30.16 -0.10 15.28
N GLN A 375 30.28 -0.96 14.27
CA GLN A 375 29.28 -1.15 13.22
C GLN A 375 29.27 -2.59 12.69
N ALA A 376 28.10 -3.08 12.29
CA ALA A 376 27.99 -4.13 11.28
C ALA A 376 28.03 -3.43 9.91
N ALA A 377 29.15 -3.53 9.19
CA ALA A 377 29.43 -2.62 8.07
C ALA A 377 28.71 -3.02 6.77
N THR A 378 28.96 -4.23 6.27
CA THR A 378 28.28 -4.82 5.12
C THR A 378 28.69 -6.30 4.95
N PHE A 379 28.03 -7.03 4.05
CA PHE A 379 28.26 -8.46 3.83
C PHE A 379 29.68 -8.77 3.35
N GLY A 380 30.33 -9.72 4.02
CA GLY A 380 31.75 -10.05 3.81
C GLY A 380 32.66 -9.40 4.84
N GLU A 381 32.18 -8.41 5.60
CA GLU A 381 32.87 -7.80 6.71
C GLU A 381 32.21 -8.20 8.05
N PRO A 382 32.99 -8.47 9.11
CA PRO A 382 32.43 -8.70 10.44
C PRO A 382 32.02 -7.37 11.09
N VAL A 383 31.25 -7.48 12.18
CA VAL A 383 31.07 -6.38 13.15
C VAL A 383 32.46 -5.91 13.60
N LYS A 384 32.76 -4.63 13.36
CA LYS A 384 34.11 -4.05 13.53
C LYS A 384 34.06 -2.63 14.05
N ILE A 385 35.18 -2.18 14.59
CA ILE A 385 35.46 -0.80 14.96
C ILE A 385 36.02 -0.08 13.74
N SER A 386 35.47 1.07 13.39
CA SER A 386 35.96 1.92 12.29
C SER A 386 36.11 3.37 12.73
N ALA A 387 37.04 4.10 12.11
CA ALA A 387 37.10 5.55 12.28
C ALA A 387 35.84 6.18 11.68
N ILE A 388 35.14 7.01 12.44
CA ILE A 388 33.84 7.61 12.08
C ILE A 388 33.91 8.27 10.70
N ASP A 389 34.94 9.07 10.48
CA ASP A 389 35.12 9.87 9.26
C ASP A 389 35.55 9.02 8.04
N ARG A 390 35.73 7.69 8.20
CA ARG A 390 35.96 6.72 7.11
C ARG A 390 34.72 5.89 6.76
N ILE A 391 33.64 5.94 7.55
CA ILE A 391 32.41 5.17 7.28
C ILE A 391 31.62 5.82 6.13
N GLY A 392 31.44 7.14 6.18
CA GLY A 392 30.73 7.88 5.15
C GLY A 392 30.38 9.31 5.56
N PRO A 393 29.66 10.05 4.71
CA PRO A 393 29.10 11.35 5.08
C PRO A 393 28.07 11.19 6.20
N ILE A 394 28.28 11.90 7.31
CA ILE A 394 27.37 11.92 8.47
C ILE A 394 26.14 12.77 8.12
N THR A 395 24.96 12.28 8.48
CA THR A 395 23.66 12.94 8.28
C THR A 395 22.99 13.31 9.59
N ALA A 396 23.13 12.50 10.64
CA ALA A 396 22.65 12.83 11.98
C ALA A 396 23.51 12.15 13.06
N MET A 397 23.49 12.70 14.27
CA MET A 397 24.06 12.08 15.47
C MET A 397 23.04 12.21 16.61
N ARG A 398 22.74 11.13 17.32
CA ARG A 398 21.68 11.05 18.34
C ARG A 398 22.15 10.39 19.62
N ARG A 399 21.80 11.00 20.75
CA ARG A 399 21.92 10.42 22.09
C ARG A 399 20.59 9.81 22.50
N MET A 400 20.58 8.51 22.78
CA MET A 400 19.36 7.78 23.14
C MET A 400 19.05 7.79 24.64
N THR A 401 20.04 8.13 25.48
CA THR A 401 19.89 8.25 26.93
C THR A 401 20.66 9.46 27.44
N GLY A 402 19.99 10.35 28.17
CA GLY A 402 20.58 11.50 28.86
C GLY A 402 21.26 11.11 30.16
#